data_AF-Q755A3-F1
#
_entry.id   AF-Q755A3-F1
#
_cell.length_a   1.000
_cell.length_b   1.000
_cell.length_c   1.000
_cell.angle_alpha   90.00
_cell.angle_beta   90.00
_cell.angle_gamma   90.00
#
_symmetry.space_group_name_H-M   'P 1'
#
loop_
_entity.id
_entity.type
_entity.pdbx_description
1 polymer ?
#
loop_
_entity_poly.entity_id
_entity_poly.type
_entity_poly.pdbx_seq_one_letter_code
_entity_poly.pdbx_strand_id
1 'polypeptide(L)'
;MDGWRSRFKRLHRTLSVGEEQCTPAIKLNSPDATLQTEACAPEDEGGLPPVQLCGYLSSTRDRLLTAELCAELRPLMPSRIQLYTKWCLLYSLEQHGASLHSLYEHVRPEEPAKARVGYLLIMRDRRGGLFGAYANEPFRPTESRRYSGNGECFLWSADLHPMLRLRAYPYTGLNEFCIYCTSGFLSMGAGSGHYGLWCDEGLVHGVSERSPTFGNDALSREGPRFHIVALEVWRVG
;
A
#
# COMPACT_ATOMS: atom_id res chain seq x y z
N MET A 1 2.44 -21.45 -1.34
CA MET A 1 1.77 -20.25 -0.78
C MET A 1 2.44 -18.94 -1.23
N ASP A 2 3.28 -18.94 -2.29
CA ASP A 2 4.23 -17.84 -2.55
C ASP A 2 4.00 -17.08 -3.87
N GLY A 3 2.86 -17.30 -4.53
CA GLY A 3 2.59 -16.77 -5.88
C GLY A 3 2.66 -15.24 -5.98
N TRP A 4 2.31 -14.54 -4.89
CA TRP A 4 2.35 -13.08 -4.86
C TRP A 4 3.79 -12.55 -4.75
N ARG A 5 4.66 -13.12 -3.89
CA ARG A 5 6.09 -12.75 -3.83
C ARG A 5 6.77 -12.82 -5.20
N SER A 6 6.36 -13.81 -6.02
CA SER A 6 6.85 -13.95 -7.40
C SER A 6 6.32 -12.85 -8.34
N ARG A 7 5.02 -12.50 -8.26
CA ARG A 7 4.47 -11.34 -9.01
C ARG A 7 5.17 -10.02 -8.62
N PHE A 8 5.52 -9.85 -7.35
CA PHE A 8 6.25 -8.67 -6.86
C PHE A 8 7.68 -8.59 -7.39
N LYS A 9 8.44 -9.70 -7.37
CA LYS A 9 9.77 -9.75 -8.00
C LYS A 9 9.69 -9.40 -9.49
N ARG A 10 8.59 -9.79 -10.15
CA ARG A 10 8.33 -9.44 -11.56
C ARG A 10 8.13 -7.95 -11.75
N LEU A 11 7.34 -7.29 -10.89
CA LEU A 11 7.10 -5.84 -10.96
C LEU A 11 8.40 -5.03 -10.78
N HIS A 12 9.28 -5.43 -9.85
CA HIS A 12 10.60 -4.82 -9.70
C HIS A 12 11.52 -5.03 -10.91
N ARG A 13 11.44 -6.18 -11.59
CA ARG A 13 12.24 -6.44 -12.80
C ARG A 13 11.79 -5.60 -13.99
N THR A 14 10.49 -5.36 -14.14
CA THR A 14 9.99 -4.53 -15.25
C THR A 14 10.41 -3.06 -15.10
N LEU A 15 10.71 -2.61 -13.88
CA LEU A 15 11.16 -1.23 -13.63
C LEU A 15 12.67 -1.01 -13.77
N SER A 16 13.47 -2.06 -14.03
CA SER A 16 14.93 -1.95 -14.04
C SER A 16 15.61 -2.32 -15.37
N VAL A 17 14.91 -2.31 -16.50
CA VAL A 17 15.51 -2.59 -17.82
C VAL A 17 15.34 -1.38 -18.72
N GLY A 18 16.34 -0.52 -18.70
CA GLY A 18 16.50 0.63 -19.57
C GLY A 18 17.98 0.91 -19.75
N GLU A 19 18.73 -0.06 -20.28
CA GLU A 19 20.07 0.19 -20.81
C GLU A 19 20.13 -0.34 -22.24
N GLU A 20 20.31 0.61 -23.14
CA GLU A 20 20.49 0.48 -24.57
C GLU A 20 21.70 -0.41 -24.88
N GLN A 21 21.53 -1.40 -25.75
CA GLN A 21 22.63 -1.90 -26.57
C GLN A 21 22.10 -2.22 -27.98
N CYS A 22 22.63 -1.45 -28.93
CA CYS A 22 22.29 -1.46 -30.33
C CYS A 22 23.28 -2.35 -31.11
N THR A 23 22.77 -3.03 -32.15
CA THR A 23 23.47 -3.64 -33.32
C THR A 23 24.32 -4.93 -33.15
N PRO A 24 24.52 -5.75 -34.23
CA PRO A 24 23.71 -5.96 -35.45
C PRO A 24 23.52 -7.44 -35.93
N ALA A 25 22.54 -7.59 -36.83
CA ALA A 25 22.46 -8.41 -38.05
C ALA A 25 23.03 -9.86 -38.12
N ILE A 26 22.12 -10.85 -38.29
CA ILE A 26 22.38 -12.11 -39.01
C ILE A 26 21.18 -12.45 -39.92
N LYS A 27 21.51 -13.02 -41.09
CA LYS A 27 20.71 -13.23 -42.30
C LYS A 27 19.89 -14.53 -42.33
N LEU A 28 18.77 -14.47 -43.07
CA LEU A 28 18.16 -15.45 -44.00
C LEU A 28 18.02 -16.94 -43.60
N ASN A 29 16.76 -17.40 -43.51
CA ASN A 29 16.19 -18.48 -44.34
C ASN A 29 14.68 -18.68 -44.05
N SER A 30 13.87 -18.68 -45.12
CA SER A 30 12.52 -19.28 -45.23
C SER A 30 12.64 -20.83 -45.33
N PRO A 31 11.59 -21.68 -45.21
CA PRO A 31 10.18 -21.46 -45.57
C PRO A 31 9.08 -22.09 -44.67
N ASP A 32 7.83 -21.69 -44.97
CA ASP A 32 6.55 -22.42 -44.90
C ASP A 32 6.27 -23.48 -43.83
N ALA A 33 5.36 -23.12 -42.91
CA ALA A 33 4.35 -24.04 -42.39
C ALA A 33 3.11 -23.25 -41.97
N THR A 34 2.17 -23.09 -42.89
CA THR A 34 0.83 -22.57 -42.67
C THR A 34 0.03 -23.60 -41.87
N LEU A 35 -0.17 -23.36 -40.57
CA LEU A 35 -1.19 -24.02 -39.78
C LEU A 35 -2.19 -22.96 -39.33
N GLN A 36 -3.31 -22.91 -40.06
CA GLN A 36 -4.53 -22.24 -39.65
C GLN A 36 -5.12 -23.03 -38.48
N THR A 37 -5.32 -22.40 -37.32
CA THR A 37 -6.22 -22.91 -36.30
C THR A 37 -6.93 -21.71 -35.67
N GLU A 38 -8.17 -21.57 -36.14
CA GLU A 38 -9.37 -21.00 -35.54
C GLU A 38 -9.22 -20.08 -34.32
N ALA A 39 -9.70 -18.85 -34.52
CA ALA A 39 -9.84 -17.80 -33.53
C ALA A 39 -10.71 -18.26 -32.35
N CYS A 40 -10.06 -18.57 -31.23
CA CYS A 40 -10.70 -18.50 -29.92
C CYS A 40 -11.02 -17.03 -29.67
N ALA A 41 -12.30 -16.67 -29.69
CA ALA A 41 -12.76 -15.34 -29.31
C ALA A 41 -12.17 -14.97 -27.94
N PRO A 42 -11.67 -13.74 -27.73
CA PRO A 42 -11.03 -13.36 -26.48
C PRO A 42 -12.10 -13.15 -25.40
N GLU A 43 -12.65 -14.25 -24.87
CA GLU A 43 -13.43 -14.26 -23.64
C GLU A 43 -12.47 -14.46 -22.46
N ASP A 44 -11.65 -13.45 -22.18
CA ASP A 44 -11.10 -13.25 -20.84
C ASP A 44 -10.64 -11.80 -20.70
N GLU A 45 -11.57 -10.85 -20.60
CA GLU A 45 -11.30 -9.70 -19.73
C GLU A 45 -11.35 -10.21 -18.28
N GLY A 46 -10.43 -11.10 -17.92
CA GLY A 46 -10.29 -11.78 -16.62
C GLY A 46 -9.85 -10.85 -15.49
N GLY A 47 -10.18 -9.57 -15.62
CA GLY A 47 -9.88 -8.52 -14.66
C GLY A 47 -10.82 -8.56 -13.46
N LEU A 48 -10.31 -8.12 -12.31
CA LEU A 48 -11.16 -7.87 -11.15
C LEU A 48 -12.03 -6.62 -11.42
N PRO A 49 -13.33 -6.64 -11.06
CA PRO A 49 -14.20 -5.47 -11.21
C PRO A 49 -13.68 -4.26 -10.43
N PRO A 50 -13.96 -3.02 -10.85
CA PRO A 50 -13.42 -1.81 -10.24
C PRO A 50 -13.80 -1.68 -8.75
N VAL A 51 -12.93 -1.00 -7.99
CA VAL A 51 -13.16 -0.74 -6.57
C VAL A 51 -14.13 0.42 -6.38
N GLN A 52 -15.17 0.21 -5.58
CA GLN A 52 -16.07 1.24 -5.06
C GLN A 52 -15.53 1.77 -3.73
N LEU A 53 -15.34 3.09 -3.68
CA LEU A 53 -14.94 3.80 -2.46
C LEU A 53 -16.17 4.34 -1.72
N CYS A 54 -16.33 3.96 -0.45
CA CYS A 54 -17.38 4.42 0.46
C CYS A 54 -16.82 5.26 1.62
N GLY A 55 -17.67 6.08 2.23
CA GLY A 55 -17.38 6.74 3.52
C GLY A 55 -16.91 8.19 3.43
N TYR A 56 -16.57 8.69 2.23
CA TYR A 56 -16.38 10.13 2.04
C TYR A 56 -17.69 10.88 2.25
N LEU A 57 -17.68 11.93 3.07
CA LEU A 57 -18.78 12.89 3.15
C LEU A 57 -18.81 13.77 1.88
N SER A 58 -19.97 14.31 1.54
CA SER A 58 -20.12 15.24 0.40
C SER A 58 -19.26 16.50 0.55
N SER A 59 -19.00 16.92 1.78
CA SER A 59 -18.14 18.06 2.13
C SER A 59 -16.64 17.75 2.08
N THR A 60 -16.24 16.48 1.99
CA THR A 60 -14.82 16.07 2.07
C THR A 60 -14.06 16.49 0.82
N ARG A 61 -13.03 17.32 1.04
CA ARG A 61 -12.22 17.94 -0.01
C ARG A 61 -10.98 17.11 -0.31
N ASP A 62 -10.26 16.70 0.73
CA ASP A 62 -9.07 15.89 0.61
C ASP A 62 -9.48 14.42 0.48
N ARG A 63 -9.41 13.95 -0.76
CA ARG A 63 -9.67 12.55 -1.12
C ARG A 63 -8.37 11.92 -1.61
N LEU A 64 -7.64 11.31 -0.69
CA LEU A 64 -6.30 10.78 -0.96
C LEU A 64 -6.36 9.50 -1.79
N LEU A 65 -7.34 8.63 -1.51
CA LEU A 65 -7.53 7.42 -2.29
C LEU A 65 -8.33 7.70 -3.57
N THR A 66 -7.67 7.56 -4.71
CA THR A 66 -8.26 7.64 -6.06
C THR A 66 -8.42 6.26 -6.67
N ALA A 67 -9.27 6.14 -7.71
CA ALA A 67 -9.45 4.87 -8.42
C ALA A 67 -8.16 4.35 -9.06
N GLU A 68 -7.32 5.24 -9.58
CA GLU A 68 -6.00 4.91 -10.14
C GLU A 68 -5.06 4.34 -9.07
N LEU A 69 -5.01 4.99 -7.90
CA LEU A 69 -4.20 4.50 -6.79
C LEU A 69 -4.72 3.16 -6.25
N CYS A 70 -6.03 2.96 -6.21
CA CYS A 70 -6.63 1.66 -5.89
C CYS A 70 -6.17 0.56 -6.86
N ALA A 71 -6.16 0.86 -8.17
CA ALA A 71 -5.77 -0.09 -9.19
C ALA A 71 -4.31 -0.53 -9.04
N GLU A 72 -3.43 0.37 -8.62
CA GLU A 72 -2.02 0.07 -8.35
C GLU A 72 -1.78 -0.64 -7.00
N LEU A 73 -2.53 -0.27 -5.96
CA LEU A 73 -2.36 -0.86 -4.61
C LEU A 73 -2.99 -2.24 -4.49
N ARG A 74 -4.14 -2.48 -5.14
CA ARG A 74 -4.91 -3.72 -4.98
C ARG A 74 -4.10 -4.97 -5.35
N PRO A 75 -3.33 -5.02 -6.46
CA PRO A 75 -2.50 -6.18 -6.80
C PRO A 75 -1.42 -6.51 -5.77
N LEU A 76 -1.06 -5.56 -4.90
CA LEU A 76 -0.08 -5.75 -3.83
C LEU A 76 -0.66 -6.47 -2.61
N MET A 77 -1.97 -6.44 -2.45
CA MET A 77 -2.65 -7.06 -1.31
C MET A 77 -2.69 -8.59 -1.44
N PRO A 78 -2.91 -9.35 -0.35
CA PRO A 78 -3.09 -10.80 -0.42
C PRO A 78 -4.25 -11.18 -1.36
N SER A 79 -4.12 -12.28 -2.11
CA SER A 79 -5.05 -12.64 -3.19
C SER A 79 -6.53 -12.66 -2.77
N ARG A 80 -6.85 -13.09 -1.54
CA ARG A 80 -8.22 -13.05 -1.01
C ARG A 80 -8.72 -11.62 -0.80
N ILE A 81 -7.86 -10.73 -0.31
CA ILE A 81 -8.18 -9.32 -0.06
C ILE A 81 -8.40 -8.59 -1.39
N GLN A 82 -7.69 -8.98 -2.45
CA GLN A 82 -7.90 -8.44 -3.80
C GLN A 82 -9.33 -8.67 -4.30
N LEU A 83 -10.07 -9.66 -3.81
CA LEU A 83 -11.44 -9.92 -4.27
C LEU A 83 -12.44 -8.87 -3.77
N TYR A 84 -12.10 -8.10 -2.74
CA TYR A 84 -13.00 -7.08 -2.21
C TYR A 84 -13.05 -5.85 -3.12
N THR A 85 -14.25 -5.60 -3.65
CA THR A 85 -14.56 -4.45 -4.50
C THR A 85 -15.04 -3.25 -3.72
N LYS A 86 -15.44 -3.39 -2.47
CA LYS A 86 -15.92 -2.29 -1.64
C LYS A 86 -14.87 -1.95 -0.58
N TRP A 87 -14.30 -0.75 -0.65
CA TRP A 87 -13.36 -0.26 0.34
C TRP A 87 -14.01 0.93 1.04
N CYS A 88 -14.06 0.92 2.37
CA CYS A 88 -14.71 1.98 3.13
C CYS A 88 -13.72 2.77 3.96
N LEU A 89 -13.83 4.08 3.89
CA LEU A 89 -13.13 5.01 4.75
C LEU A 89 -13.60 4.79 6.18
N LEU A 90 -12.68 4.37 7.05
CA LEU A 90 -12.91 4.28 8.50
C LEU A 90 -12.58 5.62 9.14
N TYR A 91 -11.45 6.19 8.74
CA TYR A 91 -10.93 7.41 9.34
C TYR A 91 -10.38 8.38 8.29
N SER A 92 -10.72 9.66 8.38
CA SER A 92 -10.03 10.76 7.70
C SER A 92 -9.73 11.86 8.70
N LEU A 93 -8.52 12.41 8.64
CA LEU A 93 -8.13 13.56 9.47
C LEU A 93 -9.06 14.77 9.23
N GLU A 94 -9.52 14.97 7.99
CA GLU A 94 -10.49 16.03 7.66
C GLU A 94 -11.86 15.78 8.31
N GLN A 95 -12.33 14.52 8.29
CA GLN A 95 -13.68 14.19 8.75
C GLN A 95 -13.78 14.00 10.28
N HIS A 96 -12.73 13.50 10.92
CA HIS A 96 -12.78 13.02 12.31
C HIS A 96 -11.76 13.68 13.25
N GLY A 97 -11.05 14.70 12.76
CA GLY A 97 -10.13 15.54 13.53
C GLY A 97 -8.71 15.00 13.62
N ALA A 98 -7.82 15.74 14.28
CA ALA A 98 -6.40 15.40 14.43
C ALA A 98 -6.15 14.74 15.80
N SER A 99 -6.50 13.45 15.91
CA SER A 99 -6.27 12.69 17.15
C SER A 99 -6.08 11.21 16.85
N LEU A 100 -4.97 10.65 17.34
CA LEU A 100 -4.69 9.22 17.25
C LEU A 100 -5.71 8.39 18.02
N HIS A 101 -6.28 8.91 19.11
CA HIS A 101 -7.39 8.27 19.81
C HIS A 101 -8.63 8.17 18.92
N SER A 102 -9.01 9.26 18.23
CA SER A 102 -10.11 9.25 17.26
C SER A 102 -9.86 8.22 16.15
N LEU A 103 -8.63 8.12 15.64
CA LEU A 103 -8.24 7.10 14.65
C LEU A 103 -8.49 5.68 15.20
N TYR A 104 -8.02 5.38 16.40
CA TYR A 104 -8.19 4.05 16.99
C TYR A 104 -9.64 3.66 17.24
N GLU A 105 -10.48 4.60 17.67
CA GLU A 105 -11.92 4.34 17.86
C GLU A 105 -12.60 4.01 16.53
N HIS A 106 -12.30 4.73 15.45
CA HIS A 106 -12.90 4.48 14.13
C HIS A 106 -12.35 3.23 13.43
N VAL A 107 -11.12 2.82 13.74
CA VAL A 107 -10.48 1.63 13.16
C VAL A 107 -10.82 0.35 13.95
N ARG A 108 -11.42 0.50 15.14
CA ARG A 108 -11.83 -0.62 15.98
C ARG A 108 -12.87 -1.50 15.26
N PRO A 109 -12.68 -2.83 15.20
CA PRO A 109 -13.71 -3.73 14.68
C PRO A 109 -14.97 -3.69 15.55
N GLU A 110 -16.13 -3.46 14.94
CA GLU A 110 -17.44 -3.48 15.62
C GLU A 110 -17.82 -4.88 16.11
N GLU A 111 -17.43 -5.92 15.36
CA GLU A 111 -17.64 -7.33 15.67
C GLU A 111 -16.37 -8.14 15.39
N PRO A 112 -16.18 -9.33 16.01
CA PRO A 112 -15.15 -10.26 15.56
C PRO A 112 -15.40 -10.56 14.08
N ALA A 113 -14.51 -10.03 13.23
CA ALA A 113 -14.71 -10.06 11.79
C ALA A 113 -14.82 -11.51 11.31
N LYS A 114 -16.00 -11.87 10.77
CA LYS A 114 -16.25 -13.19 10.18
C LYS A 114 -15.33 -13.50 9.00
N ALA A 115 -14.79 -12.44 8.39
CA ALA A 115 -13.89 -12.52 7.25
C ALA A 115 -12.59 -11.77 7.55
N ARG A 116 -11.52 -12.21 6.89
CA ARG A 116 -10.23 -11.52 6.90
C ARG A 116 -10.31 -10.27 6.04
N VAL A 117 -9.95 -9.12 6.61
CA VAL A 117 -10.00 -7.81 5.95
C VAL A 117 -8.63 -7.15 6.01
N GLY A 118 -8.40 -6.17 5.15
CA GLY A 118 -7.18 -5.34 5.16
C GLY A 118 -7.44 -3.93 5.66
N TYR A 119 -6.38 -3.26 6.07
CA TYR A 119 -6.40 -1.86 6.49
C TYR A 119 -5.33 -1.09 5.70
N LEU A 120 -5.74 -0.03 5.00
CA LEU A 120 -4.85 0.80 4.21
C LEU A 120 -4.75 2.19 4.85
N LEU A 121 -3.57 2.51 5.33
CA LEU A 121 -3.19 3.84 5.81
C LEU A 121 -2.61 4.65 4.63
N ILE A 122 -3.08 5.87 4.48
CA ILE A 122 -2.65 6.83 3.45
C ILE A 122 -2.34 8.16 4.11
N MET A 123 -1.23 8.78 3.75
CA MET A 123 -0.81 10.09 4.23
C MET A 123 -0.31 10.94 3.08
N ARG A 124 -0.55 12.25 3.19
CA ARG A 124 0.00 13.27 2.30
C ARG A 124 0.85 14.25 3.10
N ASP A 125 2.08 14.48 2.65
CA ASP A 125 2.98 15.48 3.23
C ASP A 125 2.80 16.88 2.61
N ARG A 126 3.51 17.90 3.14
CA ARG A 126 3.43 19.29 2.62
C ARG A 126 4.01 19.48 1.23
N ARG A 127 4.82 18.53 0.75
CA ARG A 127 5.35 18.52 -0.63
C ARG A 127 4.46 17.71 -1.58
N GLY A 128 3.26 17.34 -1.13
CA GLY A 128 2.30 16.55 -1.89
C GLY A 128 2.74 15.10 -2.13
N GLY A 129 3.74 14.61 -1.40
CA GLY A 129 4.13 13.21 -1.40
C GLY A 129 3.02 12.37 -0.78
N LEU A 130 2.63 11.30 -1.47
CA LEU A 130 1.59 10.38 -1.03
C LEU A 130 2.21 9.04 -0.66
N PHE A 131 1.94 8.53 0.53
CA PHE A 131 2.56 7.30 1.01
C PHE A 131 1.75 6.71 2.16
N GLY A 132 2.12 5.52 2.60
CA GLY A 132 1.50 4.93 3.76
C GLY A 132 1.83 3.46 3.90
N ALA A 133 0.85 2.71 4.38
CA ALA A 133 1.05 1.32 4.72
C ALA A 133 -0.22 0.49 4.51
N TYR A 134 -0.02 -0.79 4.23
CA TYR A 134 -1.06 -1.79 4.31
C TYR A 134 -0.79 -2.69 5.53
N ALA A 135 -1.84 -2.91 6.32
CA ALA A 135 -1.85 -3.74 7.51
C ALA A 135 -2.91 -4.84 7.39
N ASN A 136 -2.57 -6.05 7.86
CA ASN A 136 -3.49 -7.20 7.88
C ASN A 136 -4.43 -7.18 9.10
N GLU A 137 -4.27 -6.23 10.02
CA GLU A 137 -4.97 -6.11 11.29
C GLU A 137 -5.21 -4.62 11.60
N PRO A 138 -6.23 -4.28 12.41
CA PRO A 138 -6.57 -2.90 12.72
C PRO A 138 -5.45 -2.20 13.49
N PHE A 139 -5.23 -0.92 13.19
CA PHE A 139 -4.36 -0.05 13.99
C PHE A 139 -5.00 0.19 15.35
N ARG A 140 -4.45 -0.41 16.40
CA ARG A 140 -4.90 -0.21 17.79
C ARG A 140 -3.80 -0.53 18.78
N PRO A 141 -3.72 0.16 19.93
CA PRO A 141 -2.86 -0.23 21.02
C PRO A 141 -3.19 -1.65 21.49
N THR A 142 -2.16 -2.45 21.77
CA THR A 142 -2.33 -3.77 22.36
C THR A 142 -2.07 -3.70 23.87
N GLU A 143 -2.86 -4.42 24.67
CA GLU A 143 -2.66 -4.48 26.13
C GLU A 143 -1.25 -4.96 26.49
N SER A 144 -0.75 -5.94 25.74
CA SER A 144 0.60 -6.49 25.93
C SER A 144 1.74 -5.58 25.45
N ARG A 145 1.43 -4.42 24.84
CA ARG A 145 2.41 -3.50 24.23
C ARG A 145 3.40 -4.22 23.30
N ARG A 146 2.90 -5.20 22.55
CA ARG A 146 3.68 -5.97 21.57
C ARG A 146 3.39 -5.50 20.16
N TYR A 147 4.35 -5.77 19.29
CA TYR A 147 4.15 -5.66 17.85
C TYR A 147 3.06 -6.64 17.40
N SER A 148 2.28 -6.23 16.40
CA SER A 148 1.25 -7.01 15.75
C SER A 148 1.43 -6.98 14.22
N GLY A 149 0.54 -7.66 13.53
CA GLY A 149 0.62 -7.84 12.08
C GLY A 149 1.54 -8.98 11.67
N ASN A 150 1.57 -9.28 10.38
CA ASN A 150 2.31 -10.40 9.84
C ASN A 150 2.99 -10.04 8.50
N GLY A 151 3.52 -11.06 7.81
CA GLY A 151 4.27 -10.88 6.58
C GLY A 151 3.46 -10.46 5.34
N GLU A 152 2.18 -10.15 5.50
CA GLU A 152 1.35 -9.52 4.47
C GLU A 152 1.38 -7.99 4.54
N CYS A 153 1.86 -7.42 5.64
CA CYS A 153 2.06 -5.98 5.75
C CYS A 153 3.08 -5.48 4.72
N PHE A 154 2.90 -4.24 4.28
CA PHE A 154 3.88 -3.53 3.44
C PHE A 154 3.78 -2.03 3.62
N LEU A 155 4.87 -1.32 3.35
CA LEU A 155 4.89 0.13 3.18
C LEU A 155 4.83 0.48 1.70
N TRP A 156 4.39 1.69 1.36
CA TRP A 156 4.35 2.14 -0.02
C TRP A 156 4.47 3.66 -0.11
N SER A 157 4.90 4.15 -1.26
CA SER A 157 4.88 5.56 -1.64
C SER A 157 4.49 5.72 -3.10
N ALA A 158 3.94 6.88 -3.45
CA ALA A 158 3.48 7.20 -4.79
C ALA A 158 3.89 8.62 -5.17
N ASP A 159 4.45 8.75 -6.38
CA ASP A 159 4.61 10.03 -7.06
C ASP A 159 3.47 10.18 -8.06
N LEU A 160 2.67 11.25 -7.96
CA LEU A 160 1.51 11.47 -8.85
C LEU A 160 1.84 12.20 -10.16
N HIS A 161 3.06 12.76 -10.29
CA HIS A 161 3.44 13.61 -11.43
C HIS A 161 4.79 13.18 -12.02
N PRO A 162 4.95 13.12 -13.35
CA PRO A 162 3.95 13.40 -14.40
C PRO A 162 2.93 12.27 -14.59
N MET A 163 3.20 11.08 -14.05
CA MET A 163 2.30 9.93 -14.03
C MET A 163 2.43 9.24 -12.67
N LEU A 164 1.39 8.51 -12.26
CA LEU A 164 1.41 7.70 -11.04
C LEU A 164 2.55 6.67 -11.09
N ARG A 165 3.47 6.77 -10.13
CA ARG A 165 4.56 5.79 -9.92
C ARG A 165 4.50 5.31 -8.49
N LEU A 166 4.05 4.06 -8.32
CA LEU A 166 3.98 3.41 -7.02
C LEU A 166 5.31 2.67 -6.72
N ARG A 167 5.81 2.83 -5.50
CA ARG A 167 6.86 1.99 -4.91
C ARG A 167 6.27 1.27 -3.72
N ALA A 168 6.55 -0.02 -3.61
CA ALA A 168 6.10 -0.84 -2.50
C ALA A 168 7.29 -1.54 -1.84
N TYR A 169 7.20 -1.68 -0.53
CA TYR A 169 8.24 -2.22 0.35
C TYR A 169 7.63 -3.36 1.17
N PRO A 170 7.66 -4.59 0.64
CA PRO A 170 7.07 -5.74 1.29
C PRO A 170 7.87 -6.14 2.53
N TYR A 171 7.21 -6.83 3.45
CA TYR A 171 7.85 -7.42 4.62
C TYR A 171 9.06 -8.30 4.25
N THR A 172 10.21 -8.02 4.88
CA THR A 172 11.48 -8.70 4.59
C THR A 172 11.61 -10.06 5.27
N GLY A 173 10.95 -10.25 6.41
CA GLY A 173 11.14 -11.43 7.25
C GLY A 173 12.31 -11.35 8.23
N LEU A 174 13.00 -10.21 8.34
CA LEU A 174 14.17 -10.05 9.22
C LEU A 174 13.81 -9.92 10.72
N ASN A 175 12.60 -9.44 11.03
CA ASN A 175 12.06 -9.31 12.38
C ASN A 175 10.53 -9.17 12.29
N GLU A 176 9.81 -9.29 13.41
CA GLU A 176 8.34 -9.24 13.44
C GLU A 176 7.78 -7.86 13.82
N PHE A 177 8.53 -6.77 13.56
CA PHE A 177 8.19 -5.43 14.02
C PHE A 177 7.24 -4.68 13.06
N CYS A 178 6.17 -5.35 12.60
CA CYS A 178 5.29 -4.85 11.54
C CYS A 178 4.43 -3.66 11.98
N ILE A 179 3.61 -3.80 13.03
CA ILE A 179 2.69 -2.76 13.50
C ILE A 179 2.93 -2.56 14.99
N TYR A 180 3.11 -1.31 15.40
CA TYR A 180 3.19 -0.97 16.82
C TYR A 180 2.46 0.33 17.12
N CYS A 181 1.44 0.20 17.94
CA CYS A 181 0.54 1.28 18.33
C CYS A 181 0.59 1.46 19.85
N THR A 182 0.67 2.70 20.28
CA THR A 182 0.59 3.12 21.68
C THR A 182 -0.42 4.26 21.79
N SER A 183 -0.71 4.76 22.99
CA SER A 183 -1.53 5.97 23.11
C SER A 183 -0.86 7.21 22.49
N GLY A 184 0.47 7.25 22.42
CA GLY A 184 1.23 8.43 21.98
C GLY A 184 1.71 8.40 20.54
N PHE A 185 1.67 7.24 19.87
CA PHE A 185 2.10 7.11 18.47
C PHE A 185 1.61 5.82 17.81
N LEU A 186 1.53 5.87 16.49
CA LEU A 186 1.38 4.71 15.61
C LEU A 186 2.66 4.54 14.79
N SER A 187 3.09 3.31 14.61
CA SER A 187 4.23 2.99 13.76
C SER A 187 4.05 1.70 12.98
N MET A 188 4.69 1.66 11.81
CA MET A 188 4.87 0.45 11.03
C MET A 188 6.30 0.28 10.57
N GLY A 189 6.86 -0.90 10.85
CA GLY A 189 8.23 -1.24 10.54
C GLY A 189 9.18 -0.60 11.53
N ALA A 190 10.00 -1.40 12.19
CA ALA A 190 10.97 -0.89 13.15
C ALA A 190 12.28 -1.69 13.12
N GLY A 191 13.26 -1.19 13.85
CA GLY A 191 14.55 -1.85 14.05
C GLY A 191 15.70 -0.92 13.77
N SER A 192 16.87 -1.26 14.34
CA SER A 192 18.06 -0.40 14.30
C SER A 192 17.84 1.02 14.84
N GLY A 193 16.86 1.22 15.73
CA GLY A 193 16.54 2.53 16.30
C GLY A 193 15.65 3.43 15.44
N HIS A 194 15.17 2.94 14.28
CA HIS A 194 14.39 3.71 13.32
C HIS A 194 13.02 3.09 13.05
N TYR A 195 12.10 3.91 12.54
CA TYR A 195 10.77 3.49 12.11
C TYR A 195 10.62 3.65 10.59
N GLY A 196 10.03 2.64 9.94
CA GLY A 196 9.68 2.70 8.52
C GLY A 196 8.62 3.77 8.27
N LEU A 197 7.65 3.83 9.17
CA LEU A 197 6.62 4.84 9.24
C LEU A 197 6.23 5.04 10.69
N TRP A 198 6.10 6.30 11.10
CA TRP A 198 5.70 6.69 12.45
C TRP A 198 4.91 7.99 12.38
N CYS A 199 3.87 8.14 13.19
CA CYS A 199 3.15 9.38 13.39
C CYS A 199 2.83 9.63 14.88
N ASP A 200 2.82 10.90 15.26
CA ASP A 200 2.55 11.34 16.63
C ASP A 200 1.06 11.25 17.00
N GLU A 201 0.77 11.40 18.29
CA GLU A 201 -0.60 11.39 18.84
C GLU A 201 -1.51 12.44 18.20
N GLY A 202 -0.95 13.60 17.83
CA GLY A 202 -1.68 14.67 17.17
C GLY A 202 -1.91 14.45 15.68
N LEU A 203 -1.30 13.43 15.07
CA LEU A 203 -1.27 13.21 13.62
C LEU A 203 -0.81 14.46 12.85
N VAL A 204 0.14 15.19 13.41
CA VAL A 204 0.73 16.41 12.84
C VAL A 204 2.12 16.13 12.28
N HIS A 205 2.92 15.33 13.00
CA HIS A 205 4.29 15.02 12.61
C HIS A 205 4.47 13.54 12.38
N GLY A 206 5.31 13.21 11.43
CA GLY A 206 5.72 11.84 11.19
C GLY A 206 7.20 11.69 10.92
N VAL A 207 7.64 10.44 11.07
CA VAL A 207 9.00 10.00 10.75
C VAL A 207 8.91 8.81 9.81
N SER A 208 9.76 8.79 8.79
CA SER A 208 9.92 7.64 7.89
C SER A 208 11.38 7.51 7.52
N GLU A 209 12.00 6.48 8.05
CA GLU A 209 13.39 6.14 7.81
C GLU A 209 13.50 4.71 7.31
N ARG A 210 14.71 4.30 6.94
CA ARG A 210 14.95 2.93 6.54
C ARG A 210 14.75 1.98 7.74
N SER A 211 13.81 1.05 7.61
CA SER A 211 13.59 -0.01 8.59
C SER A 211 14.05 -1.37 8.05
N PRO A 212 14.66 -2.24 8.87
CA PRO A 212 14.96 -3.61 8.46
C PRO A 212 13.70 -4.46 8.22
N THR A 213 12.56 -4.14 8.85
CA THR A 213 11.28 -4.86 8.67
C THR A 213 10.78 -4.83 7.23
N PHE A 214 10.91 -3.68 6.54
CA PHE A 214 10.41 -3.50 5.18
C PHE A 214 11.51 -3.18 4.15
N GLY A 215 12.74 -2.90 4.61
CA GLY A 215 13.85 -2.49 3.74
C GLY A 215 13.54 -1.21 2.96
N ASN A 216 12.63 -0.38 3.49
CA ASN A 216 12.13 0.81 2.83
C ASN A 216 13.18 1.93 2.81
N ASP A 217 12.99 2.88 1.90
CA ASP A 217 13.61 4.20 1.98
C ASP A 217 12.65 5.16 2.72
N ALA A 218 13.08 6.40 2.97
CA ALA A 218 12.18 7.43 3.47
C ALA A 218 11.00 7.61 2.50
N LEU A 219 9.78 7.47 3.00
CA LEU A 219 8.57 7.45 2.18
C LEU A 219 8.11 8.86 1.79
N SER A 220 8.36 9.86 2.65
CA SER A 220 7.94 11.24 2.44
C SER A 220 8.89 11.98 1.51
N ARG A 221 8.33 12.89 0.71
CA ARG A 221 9.09 13.83 -0.12
C ARG A 221 9.74 14.94 0.72
N GLU A 222 9.27 15.21 1.93
CA GLU A 222 9.95 16.13 2.86
C GLU A 222 11.25 15.55 3.45
N GLY A 223 11.44 14.24 3.32
CA GLY A 223 12.58 13.51 3.88
C GLY A 223 12.19 12.73 5.14
N PRO A 224 13.16 12.39 6.01
CA PRO A 224 12.93 11.53 7.17
C PRO A 224 11.89 12.04 8.16
N ARG A 225 11.75 13.35 8.28
CA ARG A 225 10.75 14.01 9.14
C ARG A 225 9.83 14.82 8.25
N PHE A 226 8.53 14.68 8.48
CA PHE A 226 7.52 15.30 7.64
C PHE A 226 6.32 15.75 8.46
N HIS A 227 5.52 16.61 7.85
CA HIS A 227 4.27 17.11 8.43
C HIS A 227 3.11 16.45 7.69
N ILE A 228 2.17 15.93 8.44
CA ILE A 228 0.98 15.26 7.93
C ILE A 228 -0.04 16.34 7.58
N VAL A 229 -0.32 16.51 6.29
CA VAL A 229 -1.33 17.45 5.80
C VAL A 229 -2.70 16.78 5.74
N ALA A 230 -2.73 15.51 5.34
CA ALA A 230 -3.94 14.71 5.30
C ALA A 230 -3.59 13.26 5.61
N LEU A 231 -4.53 12.54 6.22
CA LEU A 231 -4.39 11.14 6.59
C LEU A 231 -5.74 10.44 6.44
N GLU A 232 -5.73 9.24 5.85
CA GLU A 232 -6.90 8.37 5.75
C GLU A 232 -6.56 6.94 6.18
N VAL A 233 -7.54 6.25 6.77
CA VAL A 233 -7.51 4.80 7.00
C VAL A 233 -8.73 4.17 6.36
N TRP A 234 -8.48 3.18 5.50
CA TRP A 234 -9.49 2.46 4.76
C TRP A 234 -9.57 0.99 5.20
N ARG A 235 -10.80 0.47 5.29
CA ARG A 235 -11.07 -0.97 5.38
C ARG A 235 -11.19 -1.56 3.98
N VAL A 236 -10.44 -2.62 3.72
CA VAL A 236 -10.46 -3.39 2.46
C VAL A 236 -11.16 -4.72 2.70
N GLY A 237 -12.43 -4.79 2.29
CA GLY A 237 -13.33 -5.92 2.53
C GLY A 237 -14.15 -5.76 3.77
#